data_AF-A0A535VSC5-F1
#
_entry.id   AF-A0A535VSC5-F1
#
_cell.length_a   1.000
_cell.length_b   1.000
_cell.length_c   1.000
_cell.angle_alpha   90.00
_cell.angle_beta   90.00
_cell.angle_gamma   90.00
#
_symmetry.space_group_name_H-M   'P 1'
#
loop_
_entity.id
_entity.type
_entity.pdbx_description
1 polymer ?
#
loop_
_entity_poly.entity_id
_entity_poly.type
_entity_poly.pdbx_seq_one_letter_code
_entity_poly.pdbx_strand_id
1 'polypeptide(L)'
;MEIVWEGGHRSSYAGEQLRWACPCAGCRGEAGAPGRLDRVHMLPDDELRIQDVTLKGQYALQIAFESGHADGIYTFSYLRALCNCEEDRALRARG
;
A
#
# COMPACT_ATOMS: atom_id res chain seq x y z
N MET A 1 7.41 -6.04 -2.90
CA MET A 1 6.25 -6.87 -3.28
C MET A 1 5.97 -6.66 -4.76
N GLU A 2 5.68 -7.73 -5.50
CA GLU A 2 5.27 -7.64 -6.90
C GLU A 2 3.89 -8.26 -7.10
N ILE A 3 3.07 -7.64 -7.95
CA ILE A 3 1.77 -8.18 -8.37
C ILE A 3 1.78 -8.27 -9.90
N VAL A 4 1.44 -9.45 -10.41
CA VAL A 4 1.15 -9.68 -11.82
C VAL A 4 -0.37 -9.73 -11.97
N TRP A 5 -0.91 -8.83 -12.77
CA TRP A 5 -2.34 -8.70 -12.99
C TRP A 5 -2.77 -9.51 -14.19
N GLU A 6 -4.08 -9.74 -14.28
CA GLU A 6 -4.69 -10.22 -15.52
C GLU A 6 -4.32 -9.28 -16.68
N GLY A 7 -3.98 -9.85 -17.83
CA GLY A 7 -3.45 -9.11 -18.98
C GLY A 7 -1.95 -8.84 -18.93
N GLY A 8 -1.24 -9.27 -17.87
CA GLY A 8 0.22 -9.26 -17.82
C GLY A 8 0.85 -7.96 -17.30
N HIS A 9 0.06 -6.96 -16.90
CA HIS A 9 0.58 -5.78 -16.22
C HIS A 9 1.33 -6.21 -14.96
N ARG A 10 2.45 -5.55 -14.66
CA ARG A 10 3.27 -5.84 -13.47
C ARG A 10 3.43 -4.57 -12.64
N SER A 11 3.08 -4.67 -11.37
CA SER A 11 3.29 -3.60 -10.40
C SER A 11 4.29 -4.03 -9.34
N SER A 12 5.33 -3.23 -9.14
CA SER A 12 6.32 -3.45 -8.08
C SER A 12 6.17 -2.36 -7.02
N TYR A 13 6.12 -2.77 -5.75
CA TYR A 13 5.94 -1.90 -4.60
C TYR A 13 7.07 -2.12 -3.60
N ALA A 14 7.72 -1.04 -3.19
CA ALA A 14 8.60 -1.06 -2.03
C ALA A 14 7.77 -1.17 -0.74
N GLY A 15 8.35 -1.78 0.31
CA GLY A 15 7.69 -1.84 1.61
C GLY A 15 7.41 -0.46 2.19
N GLU A 16 8.34 0.49 1.99
CA GLU A 16 8.13 1.89 2.33
C GLU A 16 6.92 2.51 1.64
N GLN A 17 6.81 2.34 0.32
CA GLN A 17 5.67 2.85 -0.45
C GLN A 17 4.34 2.31 0.10
N LEU A 18 4.28 1.01 0.40
CA LEU A 18 3.07 0.39 0.95
C LEU A 18 2.78 0.91 2.36
N ARG A 19 3.80 1.03 3.21
CA ARG A 19 3.64 1.49 4.59
C ARG A 19 3.12 2.91 4.63
N TRP A 20 3.68 3.83 3.85
CA TRP A 20 3.18 5.21 3.75
C TRP A 20 1.78 5.27 3.13
N ALA A 21 1.43 4.31 2.29
CA ALA A 21 0.11 4.19 1.70
C ALA A 21 -0.91 3.40 2.56
N CYS A 22 -0.57 3.00 3.79
CA CYS A 22 -1.42 2.15 4.62
C CYS A 22 -2.82 2.75 4.83
N PRO A 23 -3.90 2.06 4.43
CA PRO A 23 -5.25 2.63 4.42
C PRO A 23 -5.99 2.55 5.76
N CYS A 24 -5.41 1.96 6.81
CA CYS A 24 -6.12 1.80 8.09
C CYS A 24 -6.32 3.14 8.81
N ALA A 25 -7.37 3.21 9.64
CA ALA A 25 -7.71 4.40 10.40
C ALA A 25 -6.58 4.90 11.31
N GLY A 26 -5.79 4.00 11.92
CA GLY A 26 -4.65 4.39 12.73
C GLY A 26 -3.55 5.11 11.93
N CYS A 27 -3.39 4.79 10.65
CA CYS A 27 -2.36 5.39 9.79
C CYS A 27 -2.85 6.67 9.12
N ARG A 28 -4.04 6.64 8.52
CA ARG A 28 -4.61 7.72 7.69
C ARG A 28 -5.58 8.64 8.44
N GLY A 29 -5.99 8.23 9.63
CA GLY A 29 -7.07 8.89 10.35
C GLY A 29 -8.44 8.44 9.86
N GLU A 30 -9.46 8.87 10.59
CA GLU A 30 -10.86 8.64 10.29
C GLU A 30 -11.71 9.77 10.87
N ALA A 31 -12.93 9.95 10.36
CA ALA A 31 -13.88 10.95 10.85
C ALA A 31 -13.31 12.40 10.96
N GLY A 32 -12.39 12.76 10.06
CA GLY A 32 -11.76 14.09 10.03
C GLY A 32 -10.59 14.27 11.00
N ALA A 33 -10.25 13.26 11.80
CA ALA A 33 -9.06 13.27 12.63
C ALA A 33 -7.84 12.78 11.83
N PRO A 34 -6.66 13.43 11.95
CA PRO A 34 -5.45 12.99 11.27
C PRO A 34 -4.88 11.71 11.91
N GLY A 35 -4.32 10.83 11.08
CA GLY A 35 -3.71 9.58 11.52
C GLY A 35 -2.28 9.76 12.02
N ARG A 36 -1.62 8.64 12.34
CA ARG A 36 -0.21 8.63 12.76
C ARG A 36 0.70 9.17 11.65
N LEU A 37 0.44 8.83 10.39
CA LEU A 37 1.34 9.16 9.28
C LEU A 37 1.33 10.65 8.91
N ASP A 38 0.29 11.40 9.29
CA ASP A 38 0.26 12.86 9.15
C ASP A 38 1.19 13.58 10.13
N ARG A 39 1.67 12.89 11.18
CA ARG A 39 2.42 13.49 12.30
C ARG A 39 3.88 13.09 12.33
N VAL A 40 4.30 12.19 11.45
CA VAL A 40 5.67 11.66 11.39
C VAL A 40 6.24 11.85 10.00
N HIS A 41 7.55 12.04 9.92
CA HIS A 41 8.27 12.22 8.64
C HIS A 41 9.27 11.10 8.36
N MET A 42 9.43 10.17 9.30
CA MET A 42 10.33 9.04 9.23
C MET A 42 9.73 7.87 9.97
N LEU A 43 9.99 6.66 9.49
CA LEU A 43 9.52 5.42 10.10
C LEU A 43 10.73 4.52 10.39
N PRO A 44 10.68 3.74 11.48
CA PRO A 44 11.66 2.69 11.75
C PRO A 44 11.78 1.69 10.60
N ASP A 45 12.95 1.08 10.43
CA ASP A 45 13.23 0.16 9.33
C ASP A 45 12.33 -1.10 9.35
N ASP A 46 12.06 -1.66 10.53
CA ASP A 46 11.16 -2.79 10.75
C ASP A 46 9.69 -2.46 10.38
N GLU A 47 9.34 -1.18 10.37
CA GLU A 47 8.03 -0.71 9.93
C GLU A 47 7.93 -0.62 8.40
N LEU A 48 9.05 -0.64 7.69
CA LEU A 48 9.14 -0.63 6.22
C LEU A 48 9.30 -2.04 5.64
N ARG A 49 9.63 -3.04 6.46
CA ARG A 49 9.83 -4.44 6.03
C ARG A 49 8.53 -5.22 6.07
N ILE A 50 8.14 -5.78 4.93
CA ILE A 50 6.95 -6.63 4.80
C ILE A 50 7.26 -7.99 5.43
N GLN A 51 6.45 -8.38 6.40
CA GLN A 51 6.56 -9.66 7.08
C GLN A 51 5.65 -10.73 6.43
N ASP A 52 4.43 -10.38 6.07
CA ASP A 52 3.46 -11.31 5.49
C ASP A 52 2.41 -10.59 4.62
N VAL A 53 1.79 -11.34 3.70
CA VAL A 53 0.72 -10.87 2.83
C VAL A 53 -0.40 -11.90 2.78
N THR A 54 -1.57 -11.55 3.27
CA THR A 54 -2.74 -12.43 3.31
C THR A 54 -3.84 -11.93 2.39
N LEU A 55 -4.38 -12.80 1.53
CA LEU A 55 -5.59 -12.49 0.76
C LEU A 55 -6.80 -12.33 1.71
N LYS A 56 -7.54 -11.23 1.56
CA LYS A 56 -8.80 -11.02 2.26
C LYS A 56 -9.96 -11.12 1.28
N GLY A 57 -10.76 -12.17 1.49
CA GLY A 57 -11.83 -12.53 0.57
C GLY A 57 -11.25 -12.77 -0.82
N GLN A 58 -11.65 -11.93 -1.78
CA GLN A 58 -11.20 -11.99 -3.17
C GLN A 58 -10.94 -10.59 -3.76
N TYR A 59 -10.75 -9.56 -2.90
CA TYR A 59 -10.74 -8.17 -3.36
C TYR A 59 -9.61 -7.31 -2.77
N ALA A 60 -8.87 -7.83 -1.79
CA ALA A 60 -7.86 -7.06 -1.08
C ALA A 60 -6.75 -7.94 -0.51
N LEU A 61 -5.62 -7.30 -0.21
CA LEU A 61 -4.51 -7.89 0.54
C LEU A 61 -4.42 -7.21 1.91
N GLN A 62 -4.31 -8.01 2.96
CA GLN A 62 -3.77 -7.55 4.24
C GLN A 62 -2.24 -7.65 4.16
N ILE A 63 -1.53 -6.58 4.51
CA ILE A 63 -0.06 -6.56 4.50
C ILE A 63 0.42 -6.34 5.94
N ALA A 64 1.17 -7.31 6.45
CA ALA A 64 1.81 -7.24 7.76
C ALA A 64 3.26 -6.78 7.64
N PHE A 65 3.72 -5.96 8.57
CA PHE A 65 5.10 -5.47 8.67
C PHE A 65 5.80 -6.04 9.90
N GLU A 66 7.13 -6.11 9.88
CA GLU A 66 7.92 -6.70 10.98
C GLU A 66 7.72 -5.98 12.32
N SER A 67 7.45 -4.67 12.28
CA SER A 67 7.04 -3.87 13.45
C SER A 67 5.71 -4.28 14.12
N GLY A 68 4.96 -5.23 13.56
CA GLY A 68 3.68 -5.69 14.07
C GLY A 68 2.45 -4.97 13.49
N HIS A 69 2.63 -4.00 12.60
CA HIS A 69 1.50 -3.38 11.89
C HIS A 69 0.86 -4.37 10.92
N ALA A 70 -0.43 -4.69 11.11
CA ALA A 70 -1.13 -5.66 10.27
C ALA A 70 -2.58 -5.26 9.91
N ASP A 71 -3.08 -4.09 10.31
CA ASP A 71 -4.49 -3.73 10.12
C ASP A 71 -4.82 -3.15 8.72
N GLY A 72 -3.80 -2.90 7.90
CA GLY A 72 -3.97 -2.31 6.56
C GLY A 72 -4.59 -3.30 5.57
N ILE A 73 -5.80 -3.01 5.09
CA ILE A 73 -6.47 -3.77 4.01
C ILE A 73 -6.38 -2.99 2.70
N TYR A 74 -5.49 -3.43 1.81
CA TYR A 74 -5.21 -2.80 0.53
C TYR A 74 -6.07 -3.45 -0.55
N THR A 75 -7.12 -2.77 -0.99
CA THR A 75 -7.94 -3.28 -2.10
C THR A 75 -7.11 -3.38 -3.37
N PHE A 76 -7.44 -4.32 -4.26
CA PHE A 76 -6.76 -4.47 -5.53
C PHE A 76 -6.86 -3.21 -6.40
N SER A 77 -8.00 -2.52 -6.37
CA SER A 77 -8.18 -1.22 -7.01
C SER A 77 -7.23 -0.16 -6.46
N TYR A 78 -7.05 -0.12 -5.14
CA TYR A 78 -6.14 0.82 -4.48
C TYR A 78 -4.69 0.51 -4.81
N LEU A 79 -4.28 -0.76 -4.77
CA LEU A 79 -2.96 -1.19 -5.21
C LEU A 79 -2.71 -0.80 -6.67
N ARG A 80 -3.66 -1.05 -7.59
CA ARG A 80 -3.53 -0.58 -8.98
C ARG A 80 -3.34 0.93 -9.06
N ALA A 81 -4.14 1.71 -8.34
CA ALA A 81 -4.01 3.16 -8.33
C ALA A 81 -2.66 3.65 -7.77
N LEU A 82 -2.07 2.93 -6.81
CA LEU A 82 -0.76 3.23 -6.22
C LEU A 82 0.42 2.92 -7.14
N CYS A 83 0.23 2.08 -8.15
CA CYS A 83 1.34 1.72 -9.02
C CYS A 83 1.82 2.94 -9.82
N ASN A 84 3.13 3.09 -9.87
CA ASN A 84 3.80 4.19 -10.54
C ASN A 84 4.79 3.69 -11.60
N CYS A 85 4.50 2.53 -12.22
CA CYS A 85 5.30 2.00 -13.32
C CYS A 85 5.20 2.91 -14.56
N GLU A 86 6.08 2.70 -15.53
CA GLU A 86 6.13 3.54 -16.73
C GLU A 86 4.81 3.54 -17.51
N GLU A 87 4.16 2.38 -17.64
CA GLU A 87 2.88 2.25 -18.31
C GLU A 87 1.81 3.14 -17.66
N ASP A 88 1.66 3.07 -16.33
CA ASP A 88 0.68 3.88 -15.60
C ASP A 88 0.99 5.37 -15.62
N ARG A 89 2.27 5.74 -15.55
CA ARG A 89 2.68 7.14 -15.71
C ARG A 89 2.34 7.66 -17.10
N ALA A 90 2.58 6.86 -18.14
CA ALA A 90 2.26 7.22 -19.50
C ALA A 90 0.75 7.32 -19.74
N LEU A 91 -0.07 6.47 -19.12
CA LEU A 91 -1.53 6.56 -19.18
C LEU A 91 -2.06 7.83 -18.50
N ARG A 92 -1.54 8.18 -17.32
CA ARG A 92 -1.94 9.41 -16.60
C ARG A 92 -1.55 10.69 -17.33
N ALA A 93 -0.43 10.71 -18.05
CA ALA A 93 0.03 11.88 -18.79
C ALA A 93 -0.79 12.19 -20.06
N ARG A 94 -1.67 11.26 -20.48
CA ARG A 94 -2.49 11.38 -21.70
C ARG A 94 -3.90 11.92 -21.44
N GLY A 95 -4.32 12.05 -20.18
CA GLY A 95 -5.64 12.58 -19.78
C GLY A 95 -5.50 13.95 -19.16
#